data_AF-A0AA35NHA3-F1
#
_entry.id   AF-A0AA35NHA3-F1
#
_cell.length_a   1.000
_cell.length_b   1.000
_cell.length_c   1.000
_cell.angle_alpha   90.00
_cell.angle_beta   90.00
_cell.angle_gamma   90.00
#
_symmetry.space_group_name_H-M   'P 1'
#
loop_
_entity.id
_entity.type
_entity.pdbx_description
1 polymer ?
#
loop_
_entity_poly.entity_id
_entity_poly.type
_entity_poly.pdbx_seq_one_letter_code
_entity_poly.pdbx_strand_id
1 'polypeptide(L)'
;MSDAQFDAALDLLRRLNPTTLQENLNNLIELQPNLAQDLLSSVDVPLSIQKDPADSNREYLCCDYNRDIDSFRSPWSNTYFPELSPNDVQDSPFPSAPLRKLEILTNDSFDVYRDLYYEGGISSVYLWDVNEEDFDGHDFAGVVLFKKNQSDHSNWDSIHVFEVTMSPSSSDVFNYRVTTTIILHLDQTKNNQDSHMMLSGNLTRQTEKDIAVDMSRPLDVIFTSHVSNLGSLIEDIESQMRNLLETVYFEKTRDIFHQTKNTAVASSAEEANKDAHAEVIKGLQSL
;
A
#
# COMPACT_ATOMS: atom_id res chain seq x y z
N MET A 1 -23.13 -15.26 9.01
CA MET A 1 -22.30 -15.53 10.22
C MET A 1 -20.82 -15.38 9.90
N SER A 2 -20.37 -15.76 8.70
CA SER A 2 -19.03 -15.43 8.16
C SER A 2 -18.73 -13.93 8.17
N ASP A 3 -19.66 -13.10 7.71
CA ASP A 3 -19.40 -11.67 7.48
C ASP A 3 -19.13 -10.90 8.78
N ALA A 4 -19.90 -11.18 9.83
CA ALA A 4 -19.67 -10.58 11.14
C ALA A 4 -18.33 -11.02 11.77
N GLN A 5 -17.88 -12.25 11.49
CA GLN A 5 -16.58 -12.74 11.95
C GLN A 5 -15.44 -12.10 11.15
N PHE A 6 -15.63 -11.94 9.84
CA PHE A 6 -14.69 -11.25 8.96
C PHE A 6 -14.52 -9.79 9.35
N ASP A 7 -15.63 -9.05 9.53
CA ASP A 7 -15.61 -7.66 10.00
C ASP A 7 -14.91 -7.51 11.35
N ALA A 8 -15.16 -8.45 12.28
CA ALA A 8 -14.51 -8.46 13.58
C ALA A 8 -13.00 -8.77 13.49
N ALA A 9 -12.59 -9.65 12.59
CA ALA A 9 -11.18 -9.95 12.33
C ALA A 9 -10.45 -8.73 11.76
N LEU A 10 -11.06 -8.02 10.80
CA LEU A 10 -10.52 -6.78 10.26
C LEU A 10 -10.44 -5.68 11.33
N ASP A 11 -11.48 -5.50 12.15
CA ASP A 11 -11.46 -4.53 13.25
C ASP A 11 -10.40 -4.86 14.30
N LEU A 12 -10.16 -6.15 14.58
CA LEU A 12 -9.09 -6.58 15.47
C LEU A 12 -7.71 -6.22 14.91
N LEU A 13 -7.44 -6.52 13.64
CA LEU A 13 -6.17 -6.21 12.98
C LEU A 13 -5.87 -4.71 12.93
N ARG A 14 -6.90 -3.86 12.84
CA ARG A 14 -6.74 -2.39 12.92
C ARG A 14 -6.39 -1.88 14.32
N ARG A 15 -6.58 -2.68 15.37
CA ARG A 15 -6.34 -2.29 16.78
C ARG A 15 -5.08 -2.92 17.36
N LEU A 16 -4.65 -4.07 16.83
CA LEU A 16 -3.44 -4.74 17.26
C LEU A 16 -2.18 -3.96 16.82
N ASN A 17 -1.05 -4.30 17.43
CA ASN A 17 0.21 -3.64 17.11
C ASN A 17 0.58 -3.94 15.63
N PRO A 18 0.73 -2.90 14.78
CA PRO A 18 1.02 -3.07 13.35
C PRO A 18 2.34 -3.79 13.09
N THR A 19 3.28 -3.86 14.03
CA THR A 19 4.55 -4.57 13.82
C THR A 19 4.44 -6.08 13.95
N THR A 20 3.39 -6.53 14.63
CA THR A 20 3.06 -7.95 14.78
C THR A 20 1.95 -8.37 13.81
N LEU A 21 1.64 -7.54 12.80
CA LEU A 21 0.51 -7.75 11.89
C LEU A 21 0.56 -9.14 11.22
N GLN A 22 1.73 -9.54 10.72
CA GLN A 22 1.90 -10.85 10.06
C GLN A 22 1.64 -12.03 11.01
N GLU A 23 2.15 -11.96 12.25
CA GLU A 23 1.90 -12.97 13.28
C GLU A 23 0.43 -13.02 13.67
N ASN A 24 -0.20 -11.85 13.85
CA ASN A 24 -1.60 -11.73 14.20
C ASN A 24 -2.52 -12.26 13.10
N LEU A 25 -2.18 -12.01 11.83
CA LEU A 25 -2.89 -12.54 10.68
C LEU A 25 -2.81 -14.06 10.64
N ASN A 26 -1.62 -14.63 10.81
CA ASN A 26 -1.43 -16.09 10.86
C ASN A 26 -2.22 -16.73 12.02
N ASN A 27 -2.18 -16.13 13.21
CA ASN A 27 -2.95 -16.60 14.37
C ASN A 27 -4.46 -16.58 14.11
N LEU A 28 -4.96 -15.57 13.39
CA LEU A 28 -6.38 -15.49 13.02
C LEU A 28 -6.76 -16.54 11.98
N ILE A 29 -5.87 -16.82 11.02
CA ILE A 29 -6.03 -17.89 10.02
C ILE A 29 -6.07 -19.26 10.72
N GLU A 30 -5.18 -19.50 11.68
CA GLU A 30 -5.18 -20.74 12.47
C GLU A 30 -6.48 -20.89 13.30
N LEU A 31 -6.98 -19.78 13.85
CA LEU A 31 -8.21 -19.77 14.64
C LEU A 31 -9.46 -19.99 13.79
N GLN A 32 -9.51 -19.41 12.60
CA GLN A 32 -10.63 -19.55 11.66
C GLN A 32 -10.12 -19.73 10.22
N PRO A 33 -9.77 -20.97 9.83
CA PRO A 33 -9.21 -21.26 8.51
C PRO A 33 -10.13 -20.90 7.34
N ASN A 34 -11.44 -20.89 7.58
CA ASN A 34 -12.44 -20.54 6.56
C ASN A 34 -12.35 -19.08 6.10
N LEU A 35 -11.72 -18.19 6.88
CA LEU A 35 -11.54 -16.78 6.52
C LEU A 35 -10.17 -16.52 5.87
N ALA A 36 -9.34 -17.55 5.68
CA ALA A 36 -7.95 -17.36 5.27
C ALA A 36 -7.83 -16.64 3.93
N GLN A 37 -8.59 -17.06 2.93
CA GLN A 37 -8.56 -16.49 1.59
C GLN A 37 -8.97 -15.00 1.62
N ASP A 38 -10.11 -14.70 2.26
CA ASP A 38 -10.64 -13.33 2.33
C ASP A 38 -9.72 -12.40 3.15
N LEU A 39 -9.08 -12.90 4.21
CA LEU A 39 -8.18 -12.12 5.05
C LEU A 39 -6.87 -11.81 4.32
N LEU A 40 -6.27 -12.81 3.65
CA LEU A 40 -5.06 -12.62 2.86
C LEU A 40 -5.31 -11.66 1.68
N SER A 41 -6.49 -11.70 1.05
CA SER A 41 -6.81 -10.77 -0.03
C SER A 41 -7.12 -9.34 0.42
N SER A 42 -7.44 -9.13 1.70
CA SER A 42 -7.95 -7.86 2.22
C SER A 42 -6.99 -7.13 3.16
N VAL A 43 -5.96 -7.80 3.66
CA VAL A 43 -5.03 -7.27 4.66
C VAL A 43 -3.63 -7.23 4.07
N ASP A 44 -3.18 -6.02 3.77
CA ASP A 44 -1.81 -5.78 3.33
C ASP A 44 -0.81 -5.97 4.47
N VAL A 45 0.21 -6.80 4.24
CA VAL A 45 1.34 -7.02 5.15
C VAL A 45 2.62 -6.34 4.62
N PRO A 46 3.61 -6.04 5.48
CA PRO A 46 4.90 -5.50 5.03
C PRO A 46 5.54 -6.36 3.93
N LEU A 47 6.10 -5.69 2.92
CA LEU A 47 6.59 -6.35 1.71
C LEU A 47 7.87 -7.14 1.99
N SER A 48 7.93 -8.37 1.50
CA SER A 48 9.11 -9.22 1.58
C SER A 48 9.95 -9.12 0.31
N ILE A 49 11.26 -9.38 0.41
CA ILE A 49 12.21 -9.26 -0.71
C ILE A 49 12.71 -10.66 -1.08
N GLN A 50 12.68 -10.97 -2.36
CA GLN A 50 13.35 -12.14 -2.94
C GLN A 50 14.31 -11.73 -4.06
N LYS A 51 15.15 -12.67 -4.49
CA LYS A 51 16.13 -12.48 -5.56
C LYS A 51 15.84 -13.46 -6.69
N ASP A 52 15.86 -12.97 -7.91
CA ASP A 52 15.69 -13.77 -9.11
C ASP A 52 17.03 -14.37 -9.55
N PRO A 53 17.30 -15.67 -9.36
CA PRO A 53 18.56 -16.29 -9.77
C PRO A 53 18.72 -16.35 -11.30
N ALA A 54 17.63 -16.32 -12.06
CA ALA A 54 17.64 -16.33 -13.52
C ALA A 54 17.96 -14.95 -14.11
N ASP A 55 17.72 -13.87 -13.37
CA ASP A 55 18.05 -12.49 -13.75
C ASP A 55 19.13 -11.87 -12.84
N SER A 56 20.31 -12.50 -12.81
CA SER A 56 21.49 -11.95 -12.11
C SER A 56 21.30 -11.63 -10.62
N ASN A 57 20.39 -12.34 -9.94
CA ASN A 57 19.98 -12.07 -8.54
C ASN A 57 19.36 -10.69 -8.33
N ARG A 58 18.68 -10.14 -9.34
CA ARG A 58 17.91 -8.90 -9.21
C ARG A 58 16.82 -9.06 -8.16
N GLU A 59 16.72 -8.09 -7.27
CA GLU A 59 15.74 -8.10 -6.18
C GLU A 59 14.34 -7.74 -6.68
N TYR A 60 13.32 -8.37 -6.10
CA TYR A 60 11.90 -8.06 -6.35
C TYR A 60 11.08 -8.19 -5.07
N LEU A 61 9.92 -7.55 -5.07
CA LEU A 61 9.00 -7.48 -3.94
C LEU A 61 7.94 -8.57 -4.02
N CYS A 62 7.67 -9.18 -2.89
CA CYS A 62 6.76 -10.30 -2.73
C CYS A 62 5.54 -9.88 -1.91
N CYS A 63 4.37 -10.16 -2.45
CA CYS A 63 3.05 -9.93 -1.88
C CYS A 63 2.12 -11.08 -2.28
N ASP A 64 0.87 -11.08 -1.80
CA ASP A 64 -0.06 -12.16 -2.14
C ASP A 64 -0.47 -12.17 -3.63
N TYR A 65 -0.41 -11.02 -4.31
CA TYR A 65 -0.76 -10.92 -5.74
C TYR A 65 0.23 -11.56 -6.71
N ASN A 66 1.48 -11.81 -6.29
CA ASN A 66 2.46 -12.54 -7.09
C ASN A 66 2.83 -13.89 -6.47
N ARG A 67 2.06 -14.35 -5.49
CA ARG A 67 2.25 -15.62 -4.81
C ARG A 67 1.40 -16.69 -5.46
N ASP A 68 1.98 -17.87 -5.61
CA ASP A 68 1.25 -19.10 -5.84
C ASP A 68 1.81 -20.18 -4.91
N ILE A 69 0.92 -20.79 -4.12
CA ILE A 69 1.29 -21.72 -3.04
C ILE A 69 2.30 -21.07 -2.07
N ASP A 70 3.58 -21.43 -2.16
CA ASP A 70 4.68 -20.89 -1.34
C ASP A 70 5.79 -20.28 -2.21
N SER A 71 5.51 -20.07 -3.50
CA SER A 71 6.41 -19.51 -4.47
C SER A 71 5.93 -18.15 -4.96
N PHE A 72 6.87 -17.30 -5.35
CA PHE A 72 6.60 -15.94 -5.80
C PHE A 72 7.11 -15.73 -7.22
N ARG A 73 6.27 -15.20 -8.10
CA ARG A 73 6.61 -14.88 -9.48
C ARG A 73 7.53 -13.66 -9.52
N SER A 74 8.68 -13.80 -10.15
CA SER A 74 9.58 -12.68 -10.44
C SER A 74 9.05 -11.85 -11.62
N PRO A 75 9.06 -10.50 -11.52
CA PRO A 75 8.66 -9.63 -12.62
C PRO A 75 9.72 -9.59 -13.72
N TRP A 76 10.94 -10.09 -13.48
CA TRP A 76 12.05 -10.03 -14.43
C TRP A 76 12.05 -11.26 -15.35
N SER A 77 12.23 -12.45 -14.79
CA SER A 77 12.25 -13.72 -15.54
C SER A 77 10.85 -14.28 -15.85
N ASN A 78 9.80 -13.78 -15.19
CA ASN A 78 8.46 -14.38 -15.21
C ASN A 78 8.43 -15.83 -14.71
N THR A 79 9.26 -16.17 -13.74
CA THR A 79 9.33 -17.52 -13.15
C THR A 79 9.07 -17.46 -11.64
N TYR A 80 8.53 -18.55 -11.09
CA TYR A 80 8.23 -18.69 -9.67
C TYR A 80 9.43 -19.20 -8.88
N PHE A 81 9.69 -18.58 -7.73
CA PHE A 81 10.72 -19.00 -6.79
C PHE A 81 10.15 -19.20 -5.38
N PRO A 82 10.46 -20.34 -4.70
CA PRO A 82 11.15 -21.54 -5.21
C PRO A 82 10.48 -22.17 -6.44
N GLU A 83 11.22 -22.95 -7.23
CA GLU A 83 10.66 -23.56 -8.44
C GLU A 83 9.46 -24.46 -8.10
N LEU A 84 8.34 -24.19 -8.77
CA LEU A 84 7.12 -24.99 -8.66
C LEU A 84 7.26 -26.31 -9.40
N SER A 85 6.50 -27.33 -9.01
CA SER A 85 6.51 -28.60 -9.73
C SER A 85 5.90 -28.43 -11.12
N PRO A 86 6.25 -29.27 -12.11
CA PRO A 86 5.73 -29.12 -13.48
C PRO A 86 4.21 -29.17 -13.60
N ASN A 87 3.53 -29.80 -12.63
CA ASN A 87 2.07 -29.83 -12.57
C ASN A 87 1.54 -28.51 -12.00
N ASP A 88 2.13 -28.02 -10.92
CA ASP A 88 1.71 -26.77 -10.28
C ASP A 88 1.90 -25.58 -11.23
N VAL A 89 3.00 -25.54 -12.00
CA VAL A 89 3.27 -24.49 -13.01
C VAL A 89 2.18 -24.40 -14.09
N GLN A 90 1.51 -25.52 -14.42
CA GLN A 90 0.44 -25.48 -15.43
C GLN A 90 -0.82 -24.79 -14.89
N ASP A 91 -1.07 -24.92 -13.59
CA ASP A 91 -2.23 -24.35 -12.91
C ASP A 91 -1.92 -22.96 -12.31
N SER A 92 -0.64 -22.55 -12.28
CA SER A 92 -0.21 -21.25 -11.78
C SER A 92 -0.69 -20.09 -12.66
N PRO A 93 -1.07 -18.95 -12.06
CA PRO A 93 -1.53 -17.78 -12.80
C PRO A 93 -0.37 -17.05 -13.49
N PHE A 94 -0.43 -16.94 -14.81
CA PHE A 94 0.47 -16.10 -15.60
C PHE A 94 -0.32 -15.06 -16.40
N PRO A 95 0.20 -13.83 -16.56
CA PRO A 95 -0.44 -12.84 -17.41
C PRO A 95 -0.41 -13.27 -18.88
N SER A 96 -1.43 -12.86 -19.63
CA SER A 96 -1.49 -13.04 -21.08
C SER A 96 -0.27 -12.44 -21.79
N ALA A 97 0.08 -12.94 -22.99
CA ALA A 97 1.27 -12.50 -23.71
C ALA A 97 1.29 -10.97 -24.03
N PRO A 98 0.16 -10.33 -24.38
CA PRO A 98 0.09 -8.86 -24.47
C PRO A 98 0.29 -8.17 -23.11
N LEU A 99 -0.38 -8.67 -22.06
CA LEU A 99 -0.30 -8.07 -20.73
C LEU A 99 1.10 -8.18 -20.12
N ARG A 100 1.83 -9.27 -20.38
CA ARG A 100 3.24 -9.41 -19.97
C ARG A 100 4.15 -8.34 -20.59
N LYS A 101 3.89 -7.91 -21.84
CA LYS A 101 4.64 -6.80 -22.45
C LYS A 101 4.36 -5.47 -21.74
N LEU A 102 3.09 -5.23 -21.40
CA LEU A 102 2.69 -4.08 -20.59
C LEU A 102 3.34 -4.15 -19.20
N GLU A 103 3.36 -5.31 -18.54
CA GLU A 103 3.98 -5.52 -17.23
C GLU A 103 5.48 -5.17 -17.25
N ILE A 104 6.22 -5.58 -18.28
CA ILE A 104 7.64 -5.23 -18.44
C ILE A 104 7.82 -3.72 -18.61
N LEU A 105 7.05 -3.10 -19.51
CA LEU A 105 7.08 -1.65 -19.74
C LEU A 105 6.76 -0.86 -18.46
N THR A 106 5.82 -1.38 -17.67
CA THR A 106 5.34 -0.75 -16.43
C THR A 106 6.39 -0.88 -15.33
N ASN A 107 7.03 -2.05 -15.21
CA ASN A 107 8.19 -2.23 -14.31
C ASN A 107 9.31 -1.26 -14.64
N ASP A 108 9.70 -1.12 -15.91
CA ASP A 108 10.76 -0.19 -16.33
C ASP A 108 10.40 1.26 -16.00
N SER A 109 9.14 1.66 -16.22
CA SER A 109 8.67 3.02 -15.95
C SER A 109 8.62 3.34 -14.46
N PHE A 110 8.16 2.41 -13.62
CA PHE A 110 8.14 2.60 -12.17
C PHE A 110 9.50 2.42 -11.51
N ASP A 111 10.46 1.72 -12.13
CA ASP A 111 11.86 1.71 -11.70
C ASP A 111 12.47 3.11 -11.79
N VAL A 112 12.15 3.86 -12.86
CA VAL A 112 12.52 5.28 -13.00
C VAL A 112 11.78 6.15 -11.99
N TYR A 113 10.48 5.96 -11.79
CA TYR A 113 9.71 6.69 -10.76
C TYR A 113 10.32 6.49 -9.37
N ARG A 114 10.65 5.25 -9.01
CA ARG A 114 11.33 4.91 -7.76
C ARG A 114 12.66 5.65 -7.64
N ASP A 115 13.49 5.65 -8.67
CA ASP A 115 14.78 6.34 -8.62
C ASP A 115 14.61 7.85 -8.38
N LEU A 116 13.64 8.49 -9.04
CA LEU A 116 13.36 9.92 -8.91
C LEU A 116 12.79 10.32 -7.54
N TYR A 117 11.89 9.51 -6.96
CA TYR A 117 11.17 9.87 -5.74
C TYR A 117 11.73 9.25 -4.45
N TYR A 118 12.30 8.05 -4.57
CA TYR A 118 12.82 7.28 -3.44
C TYR A 118 14.35 7.30 -3.36
N GLU A 119 15.06 7.69 -4.43
CA GLU A 119 16.53 7.70 -4.51
C GLU A 119 17.12 6.34 -4.07
N GLY A 120 16.58 5.26 -4.63
CA GLY A 120 16.90 3.86 -4.31
C GLY A 120 15.71 3.07 -3.77
N GLY A 121 15.98 1.95 -3.09
CA GLY A 121 14.93 0.99 -2.72
C GLY A 121 14.65 -0.01 -3.83
N ILE A 122 13.54 -0.73 -3.73
CA ILE A 122 13.11 -1.75 -4.68
C ILE A 122 11.70 -1.40 -5.17
N SER A 123 11.43 -1.68 -6.43
CA SER A 123 10.09 -1.58 -7.02
C SER A 123 9.78 -2.88 -7.75
N SER A 124 8.50 -3.26 -7.79
CA SER A 124 8.02 -4.40 -8.58
C SER A 124 6.59 -4.17 -8.99
N VAL A 125 6.24 -4.57 -10.21
CA VAL A 125 4.88 -4.48 -10.74
C VAL A 125 4.44 -5.85 -11.22
N TYR A 126 3.23 -6.23 -10.85
CA TYR A 126 2.58 -7.45 -11.32
C TYR A 126 1.22 -7.13 -11.90
N LEU A 127 0.93 -7.65 -13.09
CA LEU A 127 -0.36 -7.51 -13.76
C LEU A 127 -1.03 -8.87 -13.89
N TRP A 128 -2.36 -8.87 -13.89
CA TRP A 128 -3.18 -10.05 -14.18
C TRP A 128 -4.43 -9.64 -14.97
N ASP A 129 -4.89 -10.58 -15.80
CA ASP A 129 -6.09 -10.39 -16.61
C ASP A 129 -7.33 -10.47 -15.68
N VAL A 130 -8.27 -9.53 -15.83
CA VAL A 130 -9.50 -9.49 -15.00
C VAL A 130 -10.56 -10.43 -15.54
N ASN A 131 -10.68 -10.51 -16.87
CA ASN A 131 -11.58 -11.39 -17.57
C ASN A 131 -10.76 -12.35 -18.44
N GLU A 132 -10.78 -13.64 -18.12
CA GLU A 132 -10.11 -14.69 -18.91
C GLU A 132 -10.69 -14.81 -20.34
N GLU A 133 -11.89 -14.24 -20.58
CA GLU A 133 -12.54 -14.21 -21.89
C GLU A 133 -12.16 -12.97 -22.74
N ASP A 134 -11.61 -11.91 -22.14
CA ASP A 134 -11.15 -10.69 -22.84
C ASP A 134 -9.65 -10.78 -23.20
N PHE A 135 -9.35 -11.59 -24.21
CA PHE A 135 -7.99 -11.78 -24.73
C PHE A 135 -7.37 -10.54 -25.40
N ASP A 136 -8.14 -9.46 -25.57
CA ASP A 136 -7.67 -8.21 -26.18
C ASP A 136 -6.89 -7.30 -25.20
N GLY A 137 -6.85 -7.65 -23.91
CA GLY A 137 -6.02 -6.96 -22.89
C GLY A 137 -6.49 -5.55 -22.57
N HIS A 138 -7.79 -5.28 -22.73
CA HIS A 138 -8.40 -3.98 -22.42
C HIS A 138 -8.68 -3.81 -20.93
N ASP A 139 -9.18 -4.88 -20.30
CA ASP A 139 -9.46 -4.91 -18.87
C ASP A 139 -8.36 -5.70 -18.15
N PHE A 140 -7.65 -5.03 -17.25
CA PHE A 140 -6.57 -5.63 -16.50
C PHE A 140 -6.46 -5.02 -15.12
N ALA A 141 -5.89 -5.77 -14.20
CA ALA A 141 -5.59 -5.31 -12.87
C ALA A 141 -4.11 -5.54 -12.58
N GLY A 142 -3.64 -4.91 -11.54
CA GLY A 142 -2.24 -5.01 -11.18
C GLY A 142 -1.95 -4.46 -9.80
N VAL A 143 -0.71 -4.67 -9.39
CA VAL A 143 -0.17 -4.08 -8.18
C VAL A 143 1.18 -3.43 -8.50
N VAL A 144 1.35 -2.19 -8.05
CA VAL A 144 2.65 -1.48 -8.03
C VAL A 144 3.15 -1.46 -6.61
N LEU A 145 4.37 -1.94 -6.41
CA LEU A 145 5.00 -2.06 -5.10
C LEU A 145 6.26 -1.19 -5.03
N PHE A 146 6.40 -0.46 -3.93
CA PHE A 146 7.64 0.23 -3.58
C PHE A 146 8.06 -0.15 -2.17
N LYS A 147 9.35 -0.42 -1.99
CA LYS A 147 9.95 -0.63 -0.68
C LYS A 147 11.23 0.17 -0.54
N LYS A 148 11.30 1.00 0.50
CA LYS A 148 12.53 1.71 0.86
C LYS A 148 12.87 1.42 2.31
N ASN A 149 14.07 0.86 2.50
CA ASN A 149 14.67 0.70 3.81
C ASN A 149 15.72 1.80 3.99
N GLN A 150 15.63 2.56 5.07
CA GLN A 150 16.66 3.52 5.47
C GLN A 150 17.61 2.91 6.51
N SER A 151 17.07 2.04 7.37
CA SER A 151 17.79 1.24 8.38
C SER A 151 16.99 -0.03 8.65
N ASP A 152 17.54 -0.95 9.46
CA ASP A 152 16.85 -2.20 9.86
C ASP A 152 15.52 -1.94 10.59
N HIS A 153 15.30 -0.72 11.09
CA HIS A 153 14.12 -0.36 11.87
C HIS A 153 13.31 0.81 11.30
N SER A 154 13.65 1.32 10.11
CA SER A 154 12.87 2.34 9.41
C SER A 154 12.58 1.89 7.98
N ASN A 155 11.34 1.51 7.74
CA ASN A 155 10.86 1.02 6.45
C ASN A 155 9.64 1.81 5.96
N TRP A 156 9.57 1.93 4.65
CA TRP A 156 8.43 2.45 3.92
C TRP A 156 8.04 1.41 2.88
N ASP A 157 6.82 0.92 2.98
CA ASP A 157 6.20 0.04 1.99
C ASP A 157 4.98 0.76 1.38
N SER A 158 4.93 0.84 0.05
CA SER A 158 3.81 1.40 -0.70
C SER A 158 3.24 0.32 -1.62
N ILE A 159 1.94 0.09 -1.52
CA ILE A 159 1.21 -0.96 -2.23
C ILE A 159 0.05 -0.29 -2.96
N HIS A 160 0.10 -0.27 -4.29
CA HIS A 160 -0.96 0.29 -5.13
C HIS A 160 -1.62 -0.82 -5.91
N VAL A 161 -2.73 -1.34 -5.39
CA VAL A 161 -3.57 -2.30 -6.11
C VAL A 161 -4.49 -1.50 -7.02
N PHE A 162 -4.52 -1.81 -8.30
CA PHE A 162 -5.32 -1.09 -9.27
C PHE A 162 -6.07 -2.02 -10.20
N GLU A 163 -7.17 -1.50 -10.73
CA GLU A 163 -8.00 -2.13 -11.72
C GLU A 163 -8.34 -1.10 -12.80
N VAL A 164 -8.16 -1.52 -14.05
CA VAL A 164 -8.49 -0.74 -15.23
C VAL A 164 -9.57 -1.50 -15.98
N THR A 165 -10.77 -0.91 -16.05
CA THR A 165 -11.90 -1.48 -16.80
C THR A 165 -12.44 -0.47 -17.79
N MET A 166 -12.92 -0.96 -18.93
CA MET A 166 -13.61 -0.13 -19.90
C MET A 166 -14.95 0.35 -19.33
N SER A 167 -15.23 1.65 -19.44
CA SER A 167 -16.50 2.19 -18.98
C SER A 167 -17.66 1.62 -19.80
N PRO A 168 -18.77 1.20 -19.16
CA PRO A 168 -19.95 0.71 -19.89
C PRO A 168 -20.61 1.81 -20.74
N SER A 169 -20.27 3.07 -20.50
CA SER A 169 -20.87 4.24 -21.16
C SER A 169 -20.18 4.66 -22.45
N SER A 170 -18.90 4.32 -22.64
CA SER A 170 -18.11 4.71 -23.81
C SER A 170 -16.88 3.82 -23.99
N SER A 171 -16.66 3.33 -25.22
CA SER A 171 -15.55 2.42 -25.57
C SER A 171 -14.15 3.01 -25.40
N ASP A 172 -14.04 4.33 -25.35
CA ASP A 172 -12.74 5.02 -25.35
C ASP A 172 -12.41 5.59 -23.97
N VAL A 173 -13.19 5.28 -22.94
CA VAL A 173 -12.97 5.75 -21.56
C VAL A 173 -12.77 4.58 -20.64
N PHE A 174 -11.69 4.62 -19.88
CA PHE A 174 -11.34 3.60 -18.91
C PHE A 174 -11.49 4.15 -17.49
N ASN A 175 -12.09 3.36 -16.62
CA ASN A 175 -12.15 3.61 -15.19
C ASN A 175 -10.90 3.04 -14.54
N TYR A 176 -10.11 3.91 -13.91
CA TYR A 176 -8.95 3.54 -13.12
C TYR A 176 -9.34 3.58 -11.65
N ARG A 177 -9.42 2.41 -11.03
CA ARG A 177 -9.67 2.27 -9.60
C ARG A 177 -8.38 1.87 -8.92
N VAL A 178 -7.83 2.74 -8.07
CA VAL A 178 -6.58 2.50 -7.34
C VAL A 178 -6.84 2.51 -5.84
N THR A 179 -6.50 1.41 -5.19
CA THR A 179 -6.45 1.25 -3.74
C THR A 179 -4.99 1.26 -3.31
N THR A 180 -4.59 2.33 -2.61
CA THR A 180 -3.22 2.50 -2.11
C THR A 180 -3.16 2.26 -0.62
N THR A 181 -2.27 1.38 -0.19
CA THR A 181 -1.89 1.18 1.21
C THR A 181 -0.43 1.58 1.39
N ILE A 182 -0.16 2.47 2.34
CA ILE A 182 1.20 2.82 2.76
C ILE A 182 1.40 2.30 4.18
N ILE A 183 2.43 1.48 4.37
CA ILE A 183 2.86 0.98 5.67
C ILE A 183 4.16 1.70 6.03
N LEU A 184 4.12 2.42 7.15
CA LEU A 184 5.26 3.18 7.65
C LEU A 184 5.67 2.60 8.99
N HIS A 185 6.95 2.26 9.11
CA HIS A 185 7.59 1.92 10.37
C HIS A 185 8.77 2.85 10.59
N LEU A 186 8.76 3.57 11.72
CA LEU A 186 9.83 4.43 12.16
C LEU A 186 10.21 4.03 13.58
N ASP A 187 11.42 3.53 13.76
CA ASP A 187 11.97 3.25 15.08
C ASP A 187 13.24 4.06 15.27
N GLN A 188 13.21 4.95 16.26
CA GLN A 188 14.35 5.71 16.67
C GLN A 188 14.92 5.15 17.97
N THR A 189 15.93 4.28 17.85
CA THR A 189 16.79 3.89 18.97
C THR A 189 17.90 4.93 19.15
N LYS A 190 17.81 5.81 20.16
CA LYS A 190 18.95 6.69 20.50
C LYS A 190 20.04 5.90 21.21
N ASN A 191 21.30 6.15 20.82
CA ASN A 191 22.53 5.58 21.43
C ASN A 191 22.82 6.03 22.88
N ASN A 192 21.89 6.68 23.59
CA ASN A 192 22.05 7.07 24.99
C ASN A 192 20.69 6.97 25.71
N GLN A 193 20.60 5.97 26.58
CA GLN A 193 19.66 5.71 27.69
C GLN A 193 18.24 6.35 27.64
N ASP A 194 17.24 5.48 27.58
CA ASP A 194 15.83 5.62 28.03
C ASP A 194 14.80 6.40 27.21
N SER A 195 15.03 6.69 25.93
CA SER A 195 13.95 7.12 25.04
C SER A 195 13.94 6.32 23.74
N HIS A 196 13.22 5.20 23.77
CA HIS A 196 12.79 4.46 22.58
C HIS A 196 11.49 5.10 22.08
N MET A 197 11.49 5.59 20.85
CA MET A 197 10.29 6.10 20.20
C MET A 197 10.06 5.30 18.94
N MET A 198 8.94 4.60 18.93
CA MET A 198 8.51 3.76 17.84
C MET A 198 7.16 4.27 17.35
N LEU A 199 7.08 4.49 16.04
CA LEU A 199 5.90 4.98 15.39
C LEU A 199 5.64 4.12 14.15
N SER A 200 4.50 3.45 14.15
CA SER A 200 4.17 2.47 13.13
C SER A 200 2.69 2.51 12.81
N GLY A 201 2.35 2.19 11.57
CA GLY A 201 0.96 2.01 11.17
C GLY A 201 0.81 1.91 9.66
N ASN A 202 -0.45 1.80 9.25
CA ASN A 202 -0.84 1.73 7.85
C ASN A 202 -1.88 2.83 7.55
N LEU A 203 -1.94 3.23 6.28
CA LEU A 203 -2.94 4.15 5.78
C LEU A 203 -3.39 3.66 4.41
N THR A 204 -4.69 3.37 4.28
CA THR A 204 -5.29 2.89 3.03
C THR A 204 -6.26 3.93 2.48
N ARG A 205 -6.20 4.16 1.16
CA ARG A 205 -7.10 5.08 0.45
C ARG A 205 -7.43 4.54 -0.94
N GLN A 206 -8.71 4.60 -1.30
CA GLN A 206 -9.20 4.29 -2.63
C GLN A 206 -9.45 5.59 -3.42
N THR A 207 -9.10 5.59 -4.70
CA THR A 207 -9.34 6.69 -5.65
C THR A 207 -9.76 6.12 -6.99
N GLU A 208 -10.78 6.72 -7.59
CA GLU A 208 -11.32 6.33 -8.90
C GLU A 208 -11.25 7.52 -9.85
N LYS A 209 -10.87 7.27 -11.11
CA LYS A 209 -10.78 8.30 -12.14
C LYS A 209 -11.05 7.72 -13.52
N ASP A 210 -11.95 8.36 -14.25
CA ASP A 210 -12.23 8.04 -15.65
C ASP A 210 -11.28 8.83 -16.56
N ILE A 211 -10.56 8.13 -17.44
CA ILE A 211 -9.62 8.74 -18.39
C ILE A 211 -9.85 8.17 -19.79
N ALA A 212 -9.96 9.08 -20.77
CA ALA A 212 -10.11 8.70 -22.16
C ALA A 212 -8.76 8.22 -22.75
N VAL A 213 -8.78 7.09 -23.46
CA VAL A 213 -7.64 6.51 -24.17
C VAL A 213 -8.03 6.31 -25.63
N ASP A 214 -7.20 6.79 -26.54
CA ASP A 214 -7.44 6.69 -27.99
C ASP A 214 -7.13 5.27 -28.48
N MET A 215 -8.18 4.44 -28.54
CA MET A 215 -8.12 3.04 -28.96
C MET A 215 -7.88 2.85 -30.47
N SER A 216 -7.90 3.93 -31.26
CA SER A 216 -7.59 3.86 -32.70
C SER A 216 -6.09 3.66 -32.99
N ARG A 217 -5.24 3.78 -31.96
CA ARG A 217 -3.79 3.71 -32.06
C ARG A 217 -3.25 2.28 -31.96
N PRO A 218 -1.99 2.04 -32.37
CA PRO A 218 -1.33 0.75 -32.14
C PRO A 218 -1.25 0.42 -30.64
N LEU A 219 -1.29 -0.89 -30.31
CA LEU A 219 -1.26 -1.40 -28.93
C LEU A 219 -0.11 -0.83 -28.08
N ASP A 220 1.09 -0.68 -28.65
CA ASP A 220 2.24 -0.14 -27.91
C ASP A 220 2.01 1.30 -27.40
N VAL A 221 1.29 2.12 -28.17
CA VAL A 221 0.95 3.50 -27.79
C VAL A 221 -0.18 3.51 -26.77
N ILE A 222 -1.11 2.57 -26.86
CA ILE A 222 -2.18 2.37 -25.88
C ILE A 222 -1.57 1.98 -24.53
N PHE A 223 -0.65 1.01 -24.52
CA PHE A 223 0.10 0.59 -23.33
C PHE A 223 0.86 1.75 -22.69
N THR A 224 1.57 2.55 -23.48
CA THR A 224 2.25 3.74 -22.98
C THR A 224 1.28 4.74 -22.36
N SER A 225 0.08 4.88 -22.95
CA SER A 225 -0.97 5.76 -22.42
C SER A 225 -1.50 5.27 -21.08
N HIS A 226 -1.76 3.97 -20.93
CA HIS A 226 -2.16 3.38 -19.64
C HIS A 226 -1.08 3.55 -18.57
N VAL A 227 0.19 3.30 -18.90
CA VAL A 227 1.32 3.49 -17.97
C VAL A 227 1.43 4.95 -17.53
N SER A 228 1.31 5.90 -18.47
CA SER A 228 1.35 7.32 -18.15
C SER A 228 0.18 7.75 -17.26
N ASN A 229 -1.04 7.28 -17.56
CA ASN A 229 -2.23 7.58 -16.78
C ASN A 229 -2.13 7.03 -15.36
N LEU A 230 -1.66 5.79 -15.22
CA LEU A 230 -1.44 5.13 -13.94
C LEU A 230 -0.33 5.83 -13.15
N GLY A 231 0.78 6.18 -13.80
CA GLY A 231 1.90 6.90 -13.20
C GLY A 231 1.46 8.23 -12.59
N SER A 232 0.75 9.07 -13.34
CA SER A 232 0.23 10.35 -12.83
C SER A 232 -0.78 10.16 -11.69
N LEU A 233 -1.62 9.13 -11.75
CA LEU A 233 -2.59 8.85 -10.69
C LEU A 233 -1.90 8.38 -9.40
N ILE A 234 -0.92 7.49 -9.50
CA ILE A 234 -0.14 7.02 -8.34
C ILE A 234 0.67 8.16 -7.73
N GLU A 235 1.31 8.99 -8.55
CA GLU A 235 2.07 10.17 -8.10
C GLU A 235 1.19 11.14 -7.29
N ASP A 236 -0.01 11.46 -7.80
CA ASP A 236 -0.98 12.31 -7.09
C ASP A 236 -1.42 11.68 -5.76
N ILE A 237 -1.68 10.37 -5.75
CA ILE A 237 -2.12 9.65 -4.53
C ILE A 237 -0.99 9.60 -3.51
N GLU A 238 0.22 9.22 -3.88
CA GLU A 238 1.37 9.16 -2.96
C GLU A 238 1.67 10.54 -2.36
N SER A 239 1.64 11.59 -3.17
CA SER A 239 1.83 12.97 -2.69
C SER A 239 0.79 13.35 -1.63
N GLN A 240 -0.48 13.07 -1.87
CA GLN A 240 -1.55 13.34 -0.90
C GLN A 240 -1.41 12.48 0.37
N MET A 241 -1.09 11.20 0.22
CA MET A 241 -0.95 10.27 1.33
C MET A 241 0.26 10.59 2.20
N ARG A 242 1.37 11.03 1.61
CA ARG A 242 2.55 11.50 2.33
C ARG A 242 2.25 12.71 3.22
N ASN A 243 1.53 13.70 2.69
CA ASN A 243 1.09 14.86 3.46
C ASN A 243 0.16 14.45 4.62
N LEU A 244 -0.75 13.49 4.37
CA LEU A 244 -1.64 12.98 5.41
C LEU A 244 -0.89 12.22 6.50
N LEU A 245 0.09 11.39 6.11
CA LEU A 245 0.97 10.71 7.05
C LEU A 245 1.73 11.70 7.92
N GLU A 246 2.30 12.77 7.35
CA GLU A 246 3.02 13.79 8.13
C GLU A 246 2.15 14.42 9.23
N THR A 247 0.94 14.87 8.87
CA THR A 247 -0.01 15.44 9.84
C THR A 247 -0.46 14.42 10.89
N VAL A 248 -0.78 13.19 10.50
CA VAL A 248 -1.29 12.17 11.44
C VAL A 248 -0.18 11.67 12.36
N TYR A 249 0.99 11.35 11.81
CA TYR A 249 2.09 10.71 12.53
C TYR A 249 2.86 11.68 13.41
N PHE A 250 3.05 12.94 13.00
CA PHE A 250 3.88 13.88 13.76
C PHE A 250 3.08 14.97 14.45
N GLU A 251 2.02 15.50 13.84
CA GLU A 251 1.26 16.58 14.47
C GLU A 251 0.25 16.02 15.48
N LYS A 252 -0.63 15.10 15.07
CA LYS A 252 -1.68 14.57 15.96
C LYS A 252 -1.10 13.78 17.13
N THR A 253 -0.11 12.92 16.90
CA THR A 253 0.51 12.14 18.00
C THR A 253 1.20 13.06 19.01
N ARG A 254 1.89 14.10 18.53
CA ARG A 254 2.55 15.11 19.36
C ARG A 254 1.53 15.90 20.16
N ASP A 255 0.42 16.29 19.55
CA ASP A 255 -0.66 17.02 20.23
C ASP A 255 -1.30 16.16 21.33
N ILE A 256 -1.58 14.87 21.06
CA ILE A 256 -2.08 13.92 22.06
C ILE A 256 -1.06 13.72 23.19
N PHE A 257 0.22 13.59 22.86
CA PHE A 257 1.29 13.47 23.85
C PHE A 257 1.41 14.73 24.72
N HIS A 258 1.34 15.92 24.13
CA HIS A 258 1.35 17.17 24.89
C HIS A 258 0.12 17.34 25.76
N GLN A 259 -1.07 16.98 25.26
CA GLN A 259 -2.30 17.03 26.04
C GLN A 259 -2.19 16.11 27.27
N THR A 260 -1.85 14.84 27.07
CA THR A 260 -1.72 13.87 28.18
C THR A 260 -0.65 14.27 29.20
N LYS A 261 0.52 14.74 28.74
CA LYS A 261 1.56 15.25 29.64
C LYS A 261 1.12 16.52 30.38
N ASN A 262 0.44 17.43 29.69
CA ASN A 262 -0.02 18.68 30.29
C ASN A 262 -1.20 18.46 31.23
N THR A 263 -2.08 17.46 31.02
CA THR A 263 -3.13 17.09 31.98
C THR A 263 -2.52 16.64 33.32
N ALA A 264 -1.36 15.99 33.31
CA ALA A 264 -0.61 15.68 34.53
C ALA A 264 -0.04 16.92 35.24
N VAL A 265 0.06 18.07 34.54
CA VAL A 265 0.50 19.38 35.06
C VAL A 265 -0.70 20.35 35.22
N ALA A 266 -1.89 19.97 34.74
CA ALA A 266 -3.03 20.88 34.56
C ALA A 266 -3.78 21.23 35.84
N SER A 267 -3.54 20.51 36.95
CA SER A 267 -4.16 20.85 38.24
C SER A 267 -3.83 22.28 38.69
N SER A 268 -2.70 22.85 38.27
CA SER A 268 -2.35 24.27 38.51
C SER A 268 -2.70 25.21 37.34
N ALA A 269 -2.83 24.71 36.11
CA ALA A 269 -3.10 25.53 34.93
C ALA A 269 -4.61 25.78 34.72
N GLU A 270 -5.48 24.88 35.19
CA GLU A 270 -6.94 25.08 35.16
C GLU A 270 -7.41 26.21 36.09
N GLU A 271 -6.76 26.42 37.24
CA GLU A 271 -7.03 27.56 38.12
C GLU A 271 -6.62 28.88 37.44
N ALA A 272 -5.42 28.93 36.85
CA ALA A 272 -4.95 30.11 36.13
C ALA A 272 -5.80 30.45 34.89
N ASN A 273 -6.26 29.45 34.14
CA ASN A 273 -7.15 29.66 33.00
C ASN A 273 -8.55 30.10 33.43
N LYS A 274 -9.09 29.57 34.54
CA LYS A 274 -10.39 30.04 35.07
C LYS A 274 -10.34 31.52 35.47
N ASP A 275 -9.26 31.96 36.09
CA ASP A 275 -9.08 33.36 36.46
C ASP A 275 -8.97 34.28 35.23
N ALA A 276 -8.19 33.87 34.23
CA ALA A 276 -8.08 34.61 32.96
C ALA A 276 -9.42 34.67 32.21
N HIS A 277 -10.18 33.58 32.16
CA HIS A 277 -11.53 33.56 31.58
C HIS A 277 -12.51 34.45 32.35
N ALA A 278 -12.43 34.46 33.69
CA ALA A 278 -13.27 35.33 34.52
C ALA A 278 -12.95 36.82 34.31
N GLU A 279 -11.69 37.16 34.08
CA GLU A 279 -11.25 38.53 33.79
C GLU A 279 -11.72 39.01 32.42
N VAL A 280 -11.64 38.16 31.39
CA VAL A 280 -12.17 38.46 30.05
C VAL A 280 -13.70 38.64 30.07
N ILE A 281 -14.41 37.78 30.80
CA ILE A 281 -15.88 37.89 30.95
C ILE A 281 -16.25 39.20 31.66
N LYS A 282 -15.52 39.60 32.70
CA LYS A 282 -15.72 40.90 33.36
C LYS A 282 -15.46 42.08 32.41
N GLY A 283 -14.41 42.00 31.60
CA GLY A 283 -14.10 43.02 30.59
C GLY A 283 -15.23 43.17 29.56
N LEU A 284 -15.80 42.05 29.10
CA LEU A 284 -16.92 42.04 28.16
C LEU A 284 -18.25 42.52 28.77
N GLN A 285 -18.48 42.30 30.06
CA GLN A 285 -19.67 42.80 30.77
C GLN A 285 -19.57 44.29 31.15
N SER A 286 -18.38 44.87 31.07
CA SER A 286 -18.13 46.30 31.33
C SER A 286 -18.20 47.20 30.09
N LEU A 287 -18.50 46.62 28.92
CA LEU A 287 -18.83 47.29 27.66
C LEU A 287 -20.35 47.41 27.50
#